data_AF-B9LMN7-F1
#
_entry.id   AF-B9LMN7-F1
#
_cell.length_a   1.000
_cell.length_b   1.000
_cell.length_c   1.000
_cell.angle_alpha   90.00
_cell.angle_beta   90.00
_cell.angle_gamma   90.00
#
_symmetry.space_group_name_H-M   'P 1'
#
loop_
_entity.id
_entity.type
_entity.pdbx_description
1 polymer ?
#
loop_
_entity_poly.entity_id
_entity_poly.type
_entity_poly.pdbx_seq_one_letter_code
_entity_poly.pdbx_strand_id
1 'polypeptide(L)'
;MTDIIDKAAMALSAGLMLLGIVGMGILEVLVGAPYGPVPLTNEAGDVIATPLFSAQLRTGVVLAGIAVLGLYAAYKIVTPLAEDAQTGHETIAD
;
A
#
# COMPACT_ATOMS: atom_id res chain seq x y z
N MET A 1 -17.81 -15.75 8.34
CA MET A 1 -16.45 -16.06 8.84
C MET A 1 -15.49 -15.56 7.78
N THR A 2 -14.59 -14.64 8.13
CA THR A 2 -13.61 -14.09 7.18
C THR A 2 -12.59 -15.17 6.84
N ASP A 3 -12.42 -15.47 5.56
CA ASP A 3 -11.44 -16.46 5.10
C ASP A 3 -10.00 -15.98 5.38
N ILE A 4 -9.02 -16.89 5.39
CA ILE A 4 -7.61 -16.54 5.59
C ILE A 4 -7.11 -15.57 4.51
N ILE A 5 -7.58 -15.70 3.27
CA ILE A 5 -7.25 -14.82 2.15
C ILE A 5 -7.84 -13.43 2.38
N ASP A 6 -9.09 -13.35 2.83
CA ASP A 6 -9.73 -12.09 3.17
C ASP A 6 -8.93 -11.34 4.26
N LYS A 7 -8.50 -12.07 5.30
CA LYS A 7 -7.69 -11.50 6.38
C LYS A 7 -6.30 -11.07 5.89
N ALA A 8 -5.65 -11.87 5.05
CA ALA A 8 -4.35 -11.55 4.50
C ALA A 8 -4.40 -10.30 3.61
N ALA A 9 -5.39 -10.18 2.72
CA ALA A 9 -5.56 -9.03 1.86
C ALA A 9 -5.80 -7.74 2.66
N MET A 10 -6.66 -7.80 3.68
CA MET A 10 -6.90 -6.67 4.58
C MET A 10 -5.65 -6.30 5.39
N ALA A 11 -4.99 -7.28 6.01
CA ALA A 11 -3.81 -7.02 6.84
C ALA A 11 -2.64 -6.47 6.03
N LEU A 12 -2.39 -7.03 4.84
CA LEU A 12 -1.31 -6.57 3.96
C LEU A 12 -1.58 -5.16 3.43
N SER A 13 -2.78 -4.89 2.91
CA SER A 13 -3.13 -3.57 2.37
C SER A 13 -3.08 -2.49 3.45
N ALA A 14 -3.72 -2.74 4.61
CA ALA A 14 -3.70 -1.82 5.75
C ALA A 14 -2.27 -1.63 6.30
N GLY A 15 -1.50 -2.73 6.41
CA GLY A 15 -0.12 -2.69 6.86
C GLY A 15 0.77 -1.85 5.96
N LEU A 16 0.67 -2.01 4.64
CA LEU A 16 1.41 -1.20 3.67
C LEU A 16 1.01 0.27 3.74
N MET A 17 -0.28 0.59 3.81
CA MET A 17 -0.74 1.97 3.94
C MET A 17 -0.27 2.61 5.26
N LEU A 18 -0.38 1.91 6.39
CA LEU A 18 0.09 2.41 7.68
C LEU A 18 1.60 2.57 7.73
N LEU A 19 2.35 1.62 7.16
CA LEU A 19 3.81 1.74 7.03
C LEU A 19 4.18 2.95 6.19
N GLY A 20 3.47 3.17 5.09
CA GLY A 20 3.61 4.31 4.18
C GLY A 20 3.40 5.67 4.86
N ILE A 21 2.27 5.79 5.56
CA ILE A 21 1.79 7.06 6.14
C ILE A 21 2.50 7.35 7.47
N VAL A 22 2.50 6.38 8.38
CA VAL A 22 2.92 6.57 9.77
C VAL A 22 4.27 5.91 10.03
N GLY A 23 4.46 4.66 9.61
CA GLY A 23 5.66 3.89 9.95
C GLY A 23 6.96 4.56 9.47
N MET A 24 7.02 4.94 8.19
CA MET A 24 8.16 5.69 7.66
C MET A 24 8.32 7.07 8.30
N GLY A 25 7.22 7.71 8.72
CA GLY A 25 7.27 8.96 9.48
C GLY A 25 7.91 8.79 10.86
N ILE A 26 7.57 7.71 11.58
CA ILE A 26 8.18 7.38 12.86
C ILE A 26 9.67 7.10 12.67
N LEU A 27 10.05 6.31 11.67
CA LEU A 27 11.44 6.02 11.38
C LEU A 27 12.23 7.29 11.03
N GLU A 28 11.65 8.20 10.25
CA GLU A 28 12.26 9.50 9.94
C GLU A 28 12.58 10.31 11.21
N VAL A 29 11.68 10.31 12.20
CA VAL A 29 11.93 11.01 13.48
C VAL A 29 13.00 10.32 14.32
N LEU A 30 13.06 8.98 14.30
CA LEU A 30 13.98 8.22 15.14
C LEU A 30 15.40 8.13 14.59
N VAL A 31 15.54 8.05 13.25
CA VAL A 31 16.83 7.77 12.60
C VAL A 31 17.13 8.68 11.40
N GLY A 32 16.24 9.61 11.05
CA GLY A 32 16.44 10.55 9.95
C GLY A 32 17.31 11.76 10.32
N ALA A 33 17.49 12.65 9.34
CA ALA A 33 18.21 13.89 9.55
C ALA A 33 17.46 14.82 10.53
N PRO A 34 18.15 15.65 11.33
CA PRO A 34 17.50 16.55 12.28
C PRO A 34 16.58 17.53 11.55
N TYR A 35 15.34 17.66 12.05
CA TYR A 35 14.43 18.70 11.58
C TYR A 35 14.90 20.08 12.08
N GLY A 36 15.10 21.00 11.14
CA GLY A 36 15.45 22.39 11.43
C GLY A 36 14.49 23.35 10.71
N PRO A 37 14.15 24.51 11.33
CA PRO A 37 13.32 25.53 10.68
C PRO A 37 14.06 26.26 9.55
N VAL A 38 15.36 26.07 9.43
CA VAL A 38 16.21 26.63 8.38
C VAL A 38 16.79 25.48 7.56
N PRO A 39 16.74 25.52 6.21
CA PRO A 39 17.40 24.54 5.37
C PRO A 39 18.87 24.40 5.78
N LEU A 40 19.31 23.18 6.08
CA LEU A 40 20.73 22.91 6.29
C LEU A 40 21.40 22.88 4.92
N THR A 41 22.27 23.86 4.66
CA THR A 41 22.98 24.01 3.39
C THR A 41 24.49 23.86 3.55
N ASN A 42 25.18 23.41 2.50
CA ASN A 42 26.64 23.49 2.43
C ASN A 42 27.11 24.92 2.06
N GLU A 43 28.43 25.13 1.97
CA GLU A 43 29.04 26.41 1.56
C GLU A 43 28.64 26.88 0.15
N ALA A 44 28.19 25.97 -0.72
CA ALA A 44 27.68 26.28 -2.06
C ALA A 44 26.19 26.63 -2.07
N GLY A 45 25.49 26.49 -0.94
CA GLY A 45 24.05 26.72 -0.82
C GLY A 45 23.18 25.51 -1.16
N ASP A 46 23.76 24.33 -1.41
CA ASP A 46 22.98 23.12 -1.67
C ASP A 46 22.37 22.58 -0.37
N VAL A 47 21.11 22.16 -0.42
CA VAL A 47 20.41 21.55 0.73
C VAL A 47 20.98 20.16 1.00
N ILE A 48 21.59 19.98 2.18
CA ILE A 48 22.21 18.72 2.59
C ILE A 48 21.31 17.85 3.46
N ALA A 49 20.25 18.42 4.05
CA ALA A 49 19.27 17.67 4.82
C ALA A 49 18.11 17.21 3.93
N THR A 50 18.22 15.99 3.41
CA THR A 50 17.16 15.34 2.66
C THR A 50 16.40 14.34 3.55
N PRO A 51 15.10 14.13 3.33
CA PRO A 51 14.35 13.11 4.04
C PRO A 51 14.95 11.72 3.82
N LEU A 52 14.99 10.90 4.88
CA LEU A 52 15.45 9.52 4.86
C LEU A 52 14.68 8.68 3.83
N PHE A 53 13.37 8.89 3.72
CA PHE A 53 12.54 8.27 2.71
C PHE A 53 12.06 9.30 1.69
N SER A 54 12.41 9.09 0.42
CA SER A 54 11.94 9.93 -0.68
C SER A 54 10.42 9.93 -0.80
N ALA A 55 9.86 11.01 -1.37
CA ALA A 55 8.42 11.13 -1.58
C ALA A 55 7.86 10.02 -2.48
N GLN A 56 8.65 9.58 -3.47
CA GLN A 56 8.30 8.49 -4.37
C GLN A 56 8.20 7.16 -3.63
N LEU A 57 9.15 6.88 -2.73
CA LEU A 57 9.11 5.63 -1.96
C LEU A 57 7.93 5.62 -0.99
N ARG A 58 7.69 6.73 -0.27
CA ARG A 58 6.54 6.86 0.64
C ARG A 58 5.22 6.64 -0.10
N THR A 59 5.04 7.35 -1.22
CA THR A 59 3.83 7.25 -2.04
C THR A 59 3.70 5.87 -2.67
N GLY A 60 4.80 5.30 -3.16
CA GLY A 60 4.83 3.96 -3.76
C GLY A 60 4.36 2.87 -2.80
N VAL A 61 4.78 2.91 -1.53
CA VAL A 61 4.34 1.95 -0.51
C VAL A 61 2.85 2.09 -0.20
N VAL A 62 2.33 3.33 -0.09
CA VAL A 62 0.89 3.56 0.10
C VAL A 62 0.10 3.05 -1.10
N LEU A 63 0.54 3.38 -2.31
CA LEU A 63 -0.10 2.92 -3.54
C LEU A 63 -0.04 1.40 -3.69
N ALA A 64 1.02 0.74 -3.22
CA ALA A 64 1.09 -0.72 -3.18
C ALA A 64 0.00 -1.32 -2.28
N GLY A 65 -0.25 -0.71 -1.10
CA GLY A 65 -1.36 -1.11 -0.23
C GLY A 65 -2.73 -0.95 -0.89
N ILE A 66 -2.95 0.19 -1.57
CA ILE A 66 -4.18 0.44 -2.34
C ILE A 66 -4.30 -0.55 -3.51
N ALA A 67 -3.22 -0.85 -4.22
CA ALA A 67 -3.21 -1.79 -5.33
C ALA A 67 -3.58 -3.20 -4.87
N VAL A 68 -3.03 -3.68 -3.75
CA VAL A 68 -3.41 -4.97 -3.14
C VAL A 68 -4.90 -5.00 -2.82
N LEU A 69 -5.42 -3.94 -2.18
CA LEU A 69 -6.83 -3.85 -1.84
C LEU A 69 -7.72 -3.83 -3.09
N GLY A 70 -7.36 -3.04 -4.09
CA GLY A 70 -8.09 -2.92 -5.35
C GLY A 70 -8.11 -4.21 -6.15
N LEU A 71 -6.98 -4.91 -6.26
CA LEU A 71 -6.89 -6.22 -6.92
C LEU A 71 -7.76 -7.26 -6.22
N TYR A 72 -7.72 -7.30 -4.88
CA TYR A 72 -8.53 -8.23 -4.12
C TYR A 72 -10.03 -7.91 -4.19
N ALA A 73 -10.41 -6.63 -4.19
CA ALA A 73 -11.80 -6.23 -4.41
C ALA A 73 -12.30 -6.64 -5.81
N ALA A 74 -11.48 -6.43 -6.85
CA ALA A 74 -11.80 -6.88 -8.20
C ALA A 74 -11.97 -8.41 -8.27
N TYR A 75 -11.08 -9.16 -7.63
CA TYR A 75 -11.20 -10.62 -7.53
C TYR A 75 -12.54 -11.04 -6.90
N LYS A 76 -12.92 -10.47 -5.75
CA LYS A 76 -14.19 -10.80 -5.07
C LYS A 76 -15.43 -10.46 -5.90
N ILE A 77 -15.36 -9.44 -6.76
CA ILE A 77 -16.46 -9.08 -7.68
C ILE A 77 -16.56 -10.09 -8.83
N VAL A 78 -15.44 -10.50 -9.41
CA VAL A 78 -15.41 -11.35 -10.62
C VAL A 78 -15.68 -12.82 -10.31
N THR A 79 -15.23 -13.33 -9.16
CA THR A 79 -15.37 -14.76 -8.80
C THR A 79 -16.81 -15.29 -8.82
N PRO A 80 -17.80 -14.66 -8.15
CA PRO A 80 -19.19 -15.16 -8.17
C PRO A 80 -19.79 -15.14 -9.59
N LEU A 81 -19.40 -14.16 -10.40
CA LEU A 81 -19.86 -14.04 -11.80
C LEU A 81 -19.39 -15.23 -12.67
N ALA A 82 -18.22 -15.79 -12.37
CA ALA A 82 -17.69 -16.95 -13.07
C ALA A 82 -18.39 -18.25 -12.64
N GLU A 83 -18.74 -18.38 -11.35
CA GLU A 83 -19.45 -19.54 -10.80
C GLU A 83 -20.90 -19.62 -11.34
N ASP A 84 -21.59 -18.49 -11.45
CA ASP A 84 -22.93 -18.39 -12.05
C ASP A 84 -22.91 -18.81 -13.53
N ALA A 85 -21.87 -18.39 -14.27
CA ALA A 85 -21.71 -18.75 -15.68
C ALA A 85 -21.41 -20.24 -15.91
N GLN A 86 -20.74 -20.90 -14.97
CA GLN A 86 -20.46 -22.35 -15.04
C GLN A 86 -21.71 -23.17 -14.71
N THR A 87 -22.44 -22.80 -13.65
CA THR A 87 -23.68 -23.49 -13.22
C THR A 87 -24.76 -23.43 -14.31
N GLY A 88 -24.87 -22.30 -15.02
CA GLY A 88 -25.80 -22.13 -16.13
C GLY A 88 -25.49 -23.02 -17.34
N HIS A 89 -24.22 -23.37 -17.60
CA HIS A 89 -23.85 -24.28 -18.69
C HIS A 89 -24.15 -25.74 -18.35
N GLU A 90 -23.97 -26.15 -17.10
CA GLU A 90 -24.21 -27.53 -16.66
C GLU A 90 -25.70 -27.89 -16.68
N THR A 91 -26.59 -26.93 -16.41
CA THR A 91 -28.05 -27.13 -16.42
C THR A 91 -28.64 -27.25 -17.84
N ILE A 92 -27.93 -26.82 -18.89
CA ILE A 92 -28.41 -26.88 -20.29
C ILE A 92 -27.95 -28.16 -21.01
N ALA A 93 -27.05 -28.93 -20.40
CA ALA A 93 -26.48 -30.16 -20.97
C ALA A 93 -27.17 -31.46 -20.53
N ASP A 94 -28.23 -31.39 -19.71
CA ASP A 94 -29.11 -32.52 -19.29
C ASP A 94 -30.49 -32.39 -19.95
#